data_AF-A0A0R1S4P0-F1
#
_entry.id   AF-A0A0R1S4P0-F1
#
_cell.length_a   1.000
_cell.length_b   1.000
_cell.length_c   1.000
_cell.angle_alpha   90.00
_cell.angle_beta   90.00
_cell.angle_gamma   90.00
#
_symmetry.space_group_name_H-M   'P 1'
#
loop_
_entity.id
_entity.type
_entity.pdbx_description
1 polymer ?
#
loop_
_entity_poly.entity_id
_entity_poly.type
_entity_poly.pdbx_seq_one_letter_code
_entity_poly.pdbx_strand_id
1 'polypeptide(L)' 'MPTKKNNFEEQLAELEKIVTNLENGNVPLDDALTQFQAGVKISRDLEKKLTQAEETVAKLIDKDGSEKELDPKNASAPEE' A
#
# COMPACT_ATOMS: atom_id res chain seq x y z
N MET A 1 -12.40 -19.59 -2.94
CA MET A 1 -10.98 -19.19 -2.96
C MET A 1 -10.93 -17.67 -3.06
N PRO A 2 -10.32 -16.92 -2.13
CA PRO A 2 -10.12 -15.48 -2.33
C PRO A 2 -8.63 -15.15 -2.32
N THR A 3 -8.02 -15.03 -3.50
CA THR A 3 -6.68 -14.48 -3.68
C THR A 3 -6.75 -12.96 -3.59
N LYS A 4 -6.91 -12.42 -2.37
CA LYS A 4 -6.76 -10.98 -2.08
C LYS A 4 -5.38 -10.64 -1.47
N LYS A 5 -4.52 -11.65 -1.33
CA LYS A 5 -3.30 -11.66 -0.51
C LYS A 5 -2.02 -11.21 -1.24
N ASN A 6 -2.18 -10.54 -2.37
CA ASN A 6 -1.07 -10.33 -3.30
C ASN A 6 -0.85 -8.86 -3.66
N ASN A 7 -1.84 -7.96 -3.59
CA ASN A 7 -1.65 -6.62 -4.15
C ASN A 7 -0.84 -5.65 -3.26
N PHE A 8 -0.71 -5.90 -1.95
CA PHE A 8 0.14 -5.05 -1.10
C PHE A 8 1.57 -5.60 -1.08
N GLU A 9 1.71 -6.89 -0.80
CA GLU A 9 2.97 -7.60 -0.70
C GLU A 9 3.73 -7.61 -2.03
N GLU A 10 3.05 -7.76 -3.17
CA GLU A 10 3.70 -7.67 -4.50
C GLU A 10 4.21 -6.25 -4.77
N GLN A 11 3.42 -5.23 -4.43
CA GLN A 11 3.83 -3.83 -4.60
C GLN A 11 5.00 -3.47 -3.67
N LEU A 12 5.00 -3.98 -2.45
CA LEU A 12 6.12 -3.81 -1.52
C LEU A 12 7.39 -4.48 -2.07
N ALA A 13 7.29 -5.73 -2.55
CA ALA A 13 8.42 -6.43 -3.15
C ALA A 13 8.96 -5.72 -4.41
N GLU A 14 8.07 -5.14 -5.21
CA GLU A 14 8.46 -4.33 -6.39
C GLU A 14 9.20 -3.05 -5.97
N LEU A 15 8.72 -2.37 -4.93
CA LEU A 15 9.41 -1.20 -4.37
C LEU A 15 10.80 -1.56 -3.84
N GLU A 16 10.93 -2.65 -3.08
CA GLU A 16 12.21 -3.13 -2.56
C GLU A 16 13.20 -3.43 -3.69
N LYS A 17 12.73 -4.05 -4.77
CA LYS A 17 13.55 -4.31 -5.96
C LYS A 17 14.03 -3.02 -6.62
N ILE A 18 13.15 -2.02 -6.75
CA ILE A 18 13.52 -0.70 -7.30
C ILE A 18 14.59 -0.04 -6.44
N VAL A 19 14.41 -0.02 -5.11
CA VAL A 19 15.38 0.57 -4.18
C VAL A 19 16.73 -0.15 -4.29
N THR A 20 16.73 -1.48 -4.27
CA THR A 20 17.96 -2.29 -4.40
C THR A 20 18.70 -1.98 -5.71
N ASN A 21 17.97 -1.82 -6.82
CA ASN A 21 18.58 -1.50 -8.12
C ASN A 21 19.18 -0.10 -8.15
N LEU A 22 18.49 0.89 -7.55
CA LEU A 22 18.99 2.26 -7.45
C LEU A 22 20.23 2.36 -6.55
N GLU A 23 20.25 1.63 -5.43
CA GLU A 23 21.39 1.58 -4.50
C GLU A 23 22.63 0.93 -5.11
N ASN A 24 22.45 -0.04 -6.00
CA ASN A 24 23.57 -0.68 -6.71
C ASN A 24 24.33 0.29 -7.64
N GLY A 25 23.74 1.43 -8.02
CA GLY A 25 24.42 2.51 -8.74
C GLY A 25 24.87 2.19 -10.17
N ASN A 26 24.60 0.98 -10.68
CA ASN A 26 25.00 0.53 -12.02
C ASN A 26 23.88 0.72 -13.07
N VAL A 27 22.98 1.67 -12.82
CA VAL A 27 21.81 1.96 -13.66
C VAL A 27 22.06 3.29 -14.40
N PRO A 28 21.84 3.36 -15.73
CA PRO A 28 21.92 4.61 -16.48
C PRO A 28 21.02 5.70 -15.86
N LEU A 29 21.40 6.97 -15.99
CA LEU A 29 20.67 8.08 -15.37
C LEU A 29 19.18 8.11 -15.75
N ASP A 30 18.86 7.92 -17.03
CA ASP A 30 17.46 7.94 -17.51
C ASP A 30 16.63 6.78 -16.92
N ASP A 31 17.23 5.61 -16.81
CA ASP A 31 16.60 4.43 -16.19
C ASP A 31 16.45 4.63 -14.68
N ALA A 32 17.42 5.25 -14.02
CA ALA A 32 17.36 5.58 -12.59
C ALA A 32 16.24 6.58 -12.30
N LEU A 33 16.07 7.60 -13.14
CA LEU A 33 14.95 8.55 -13.03
C LEU A 33 13.60 7.85 -13.20
N THR A 34 13.49 6.94 -14.17
CA THR A 34 12.28 6.15 -14.41
C THR A 34 11.95 5.26 -13.21
N GLN A 35 12.94 4.52 -12.70
CA GLN A 35 12.81 3.68 -11.52
C GLN A 35 12.44 4.49 -10.27
N PHE A 36 13.05 5.65 -10.08
CA PHE A 36 12.71 6.55 -8.98
C PHE A 36 11.25 7.02 -9.03
N GLN A 37 10.77 7.45 -10.20
CA GLN A 37 9.37 7.84 -10.37
C GLN A 37 8.40 6.68 -10.07
N ALA A 38 8.71 5.48 -10.56
CA ALA A 38 7.93 4.28 -10.27
C ALA A 38 7.92 3.97 -8.76
N GLY A 39 9.09 4.00 -8.11
CA GLY A 39 9.22 3.77 -6.67
C GLY A 39 8.42 4.78 -5.83
N VAL A 40 8.47 6.07 -6.18
CA VAL A 40 7.67 7.12 -5.50
C VAL A 40 6.17 6.85 -5.66
N LYS A 41 5.72 6.43 -6.84
CA LYS A 41 4.31 6.10 -7.06
C LYS A 41 3.89 4.91 -6.19
N ILE A 42 4.66 3.82 -6.21
CA ILE A 42 4.36 2.61 -5.43
C ILE A 42 4.35 2.94 -3.93
N SER A 43 5.32 3.71 -3.45
CA SER A 43 5.39 4.13 -2.05
C SER A 43 4.12 4.87 -1.60
N ARG A 44 3.62 5.82 -2.42
CA ARG A 44 2.37 6.53 -2.14
C ARG A 44 1.14 5.61 -2.16
N ASP A 45 1.10 4.67 -3.08
CA ASP A 45 -0.01 3.71 -3.19
C ASP A 45 -0.05 2.78 -1.96
N LEU A 46 1.12 2.34 -1.46
CA LEU A 46 1.25 1.55 -0.23
C LEU A 46 0.85 2.37 1.01
N GLU A 47 1.32 3.60 1.14
CA GLU A 47 0.95 4.51 2.23
C GLU A 47 -0.57 4.70 2.29
N LYS A 48 -1.21 4.98 1.15
CA LYS A 48 -2.67 5.13 1.08
C LYS A 48 -3.41 3.87 1.55
N LYS A 49 -2.93 2.68 1.18
CA LYS A 49 -3.52 1.41 1.64
C LYS A 49 -3.38 1.22 3.15
N LEU A 50 -2.22 1.58 3.71
CA LEU A 50 -1.99 1.53 5.15
C LEU A 50 -2.93 2.49 5.89
N THR A 51 -3.02 3.75 5.44
CA THR A 51 -3.94 4.73 6.04
C THR A 51 -5.40 4.26 5.98
N GLN A 52 -5.84 3.68 4.86
CA GLN A 52 -7.19 3.12 4.75
C GLN A 52 -7.42 1.95 5.71
N ALA A 53 -6.42 1.10 5.91
CA ALA A 53 -6.49 0.00 6.87
C ALA A 53 -6.56 0.53 8.31
N GLU A 54 -5.73 1.52 8.65
CA GLU A 54 -5.74 2.19 9.96
C GLU A 54 -7.09 2.85 10.25
N GLU A 55 -7.64 3.61 9.30
CA GLU A 55 -8.97 4.21 9.43
C GLU A 55 -10.06 3.16 9.61
N THR A 56 -9.97 2.04 8.90
CA THR A 56 -10.94 0.95 9.03
C THR A 56 -10.88 0.38 10.45
N VAL A 57 -9.67 0.09 10.96
CA VAL A 57 -9.48 -0.39 12.34
C VAL A 57 -9.97 0.63 13.36
N ALA A 58 -9.66 1.91 13.16
CA ALA A 58 -10.10 3.00 14.04
C ALA A 58 -11.62 3.22 14.02
N LYS A 59 -12.32 2.89 12.92
CA LYS A 59 -13.79 2.92 12.86
C LYS A 59 -14.43 1.70 13.55
N LEU A 60 -13.72 0.58 13.64
CA LEU A 60 -14.16 -0.59 14.39
C LEU A 60 -14.02 -0.39 15.89
N ILE A 61 -13.04 0.40 16.31
CA ILE A 61 -12.81 0.73 17.72
C ILE A 61 -13.35 2.13 17.95
N ASP A 62 -14.60 2.26 18.38
CA ASP A 62 -15.16 3.56 18.75
C ASP A 62 -14.32 4.18 19.90
N LYS A 63 -14.38 5.52 20.06
CA LYS A 63 -13.59 6.29 21.05
C LYS A 63 -13.76 5.85 22.51
N ASP A 64 -14.76 5.04 22.81
CA ASP A 64 -15.07 4.48 24.13
C ASP A 64 -14.58 3.03 24.34
N GLY A 65 -13.92 2.43 23.33
CA GLY A 65 -13.45 1.05 23.36
C GLY A 65 -14.51 0.02 22.94
N SER A 66 -15.67 0.45 22.47
CA SER A 66 -16.71 -0.44 21.94
C SER A 66 -16.33 -0.93 20.54
N GLU A 67 -16.30 -2.24 20.35
CA GLU A 67 -16.12 -2.86 19.03
C GLU A 67 -17.42 -2.74 18.22
N LYS A 68 -17.33 -2.12 17.04
CA LYS A 68 -18.41 -2.08 16.05
C LYS A 68 -18.33 -3.31 15.16
N GLU A 69 -19.44 -4.01 14.98
CA GLU A 69 -19.48 -5.21 14.13
C GLU A 69 -19.11 -4.85 12.68
N LEU A 70 -18.19 -5.61 12.08
CA LEU A 70 -17.76 -5.43 10.70
C LEU A 70 -18.92 -5.72 9.75
N ASP A 71 -19.60 -4.69 9.25
CA ASP A 71 -20.57 -4.83 8.16
C ASP A 71 -19.83 -5.22 6.86
N PRO A 72 -20.01 -6.44 6.33
CA PRO A 72 -19.26 -6.93 5.16
C PRO A 72 -19.59 -6.17 3.87
N LYS A 73 -20.59 -5.29 3.87
CA LYS A 73 -20.94 -4.40 2.74
C LYS A 73 -20.17 -3.08 2.72
N ASN A 74 -19.50 -2.70 3.81
CA ASN A 74 -18.75 -1.44 3.90
C ASN A 74 -17.22 -1.64 3.69
N ALA A 75 -16.76 -2.89 3.59
CA ALA A 75 -15.34 -3.25 3.41
C ALA A 75 -14.89 -3.29 1.93
N SER A 76 -15.73 -2.81 1.00
CA SER A 76 -15.40 -2.75 -0.43
C SER A 76 -15.68 -1.36 -0.97
N ALA A 77 -14.58 -0.68 -1.31
CA ALA A 77 -14.47 0.63 -1.95
C ALA A 77 -14.63 1.87 -1.02
N PRO A 78 -13.63 2.76 -0.99
CA PRO A 78 -13.92 4.17 -0.77
C PRO A 78 -14.82 4.61 -1.95
N GLU A 79 -16.08 4.93 -1.68
CA GLU A 79 -16.84 5.76 -2.61
C GLU A 79 -16.17 7.15 -2.67
N GLU A 80 -16.17 7.71 -3.89
CA GLU A 80 -15.38 8.85 -4.39
C GLU A 80 -15.05 9.99 -3.40
#